data_AF-A0A2E7UWZ2-F1
#
_entry.id   AF-A0A2E7UWZ2-F1
#
_cell.length_a   1.000
_cell.length_b   1.000
_cell.length_c   1.000
_cell.angle_alpha   90.00
_cell.angle_beta   90.00
_cell.angle_gamma   90.00
#
_symmetry.space_group_name_H-M   'P 1'
#
loop_
_entity.id
_entity.type
_entity.pdbx_description
1 polymer ?
#
loop_
_entity_poly.entity_id
_entity_poly.type
_entity_poly.pdbx_seq_one_letter_code
_entity_poly.pdbx_strand_id
1 'polypeptide(L)'
;MSAAEIRRRQELPFERKIRDGGRLLSLVGVLGIFGFVVWATFVYYGSSPPKPATVSALMAIVLAGPQIWAGRAIAHLRVGALLPLRVVAALSLPAYPFGTLVGGWLLFHLRDPALQAVLMPDYRAVVEATRHLDPAPSNGPVILGIMFAFGMLAFGAFSAMVV
;
A
#
# COMPACT_ATOMS: atom_id res chain seq x y z
N MET A 1 -0.47 -29.83 -19.53
CA MET A 1 -0.89 -28.69 -18.69
C MET A 1 -2.14 -29.09 -17.94
N SER A 2 -2.18 -28.88 -16.62
CA SER A 2 -3.37 -29.18 -15.82
C SER A 2 -4.46 -28.10 -16.01
N ALA A 3 -5.72 -28.42 -15.69
CA ALA A 3 -6.81 -27.42 -15.72
C ALA A 3 -6.52 -26.22 -14.80
N ALA A 4 -5.90 -26.47 -13.64
CA ALA A 4 -5.45 -25.42 -12.71
C ALA A 4 -4.39 -24.52 -13.33
N GLU A 5 -3.47 -25.08 -14.10
CA GLU A 5 -2.41 -24.34 -14.79
C GLU A 5 -2.98 -23.41 -15.87
N ILE A 6 -3.95 -23.90 -16.65
CA ILE A 6 -4.63 -23.10 -17.69
C ILE A 6 -5.37 -21.93 -17.05
N ARG A 7 -6.17 -22.19 -16.01
CA ARG A 7 -6.90 -21.15 -15.27
C ARG A 7 -5.94 -20.11 -14.70
N ARG A 8 -4.87 -20.54 -14.03
CA ARG A 8 -3.91 -19.60 -13.46
C ARG A 8 -3.23 -18.73 -14.52
N ARG A 9 -2.84 -19.28 -15.67
CA ARG A 9 -2.22 -18.48 -16.74
C ARG A 9 -3.14 -17.37 -17.26
N GLN A 10 -4.46 -17.62 -17.31
CA GLN A 10 -5.44 -16.60 -17.70
C GLN A 10 -5.60 -15.51 -16.64
N GLU A 11 -5.55 -15.89 -15.35
CA GLU A 11 -5.75 -14.98 -14.23
C GLU A 11 -4.45 -14.29 -13.72
N LEU A 12 -3.29 -14.74 -14.19
CA LEU A 12 -1.95 -14.28 -13.79
C LEU A 12 -1.72 -12.76 -13.91
N PRO A 13 -2.19 -12.07 -14.97
CA PRO A 13 -2.06 -10.61 -15.05
C PRO A 13 -2.81 -9.89 -13.94
N PHE A 14 -4.01 -10.37 -13.56
CA PHE A 14 -4.80 -9.81 -12.48
C PHE A 14 -4.17 -10.10 -11.12
N GLU A 15 -3.66 -11.32 -10.93
CA GLU A 15 -2.88 -11.70 -9.75
C GLU A 15 -1.65 -10.80 -9.58
N ARG A 16 -0.91 -10.51 -10.66
CA ARG A 16 0.24 -9.60 -10.59
C ARG A 16 -0.20 -8.19 -10.22
N LYS A 17 -1.23 -7.67 -10.88
CA LYS A 17 -1.77 -6.33 -10.65
C LYS A 17 -2.22 -6.14 -9.20
N ILE A 18 -2.89 -7.14 -8.61
CA ILE A 18 -3.35 -7.05 -7.23
C ILE A 18 -2.21 -7.15 -6.22
N ARG A 19 -1.24 -8.04 -6.46
CA ARG A 19 -0.05 -8.16 -5.60
C ARG A 19 0.77 -6.89 -5.60
N ASP A 20 0.96 -6.28 -6.76
CA ASP A 20 1.69 -5.03 -6.90
C ASP A 20 0.93 -3.86 -6.27
N GLY A 21 -0.40 -3.81 -6.42
CA GLY A 21 -1.26 -2.86 -5.72
C GLY A 21 -1.15 -2.96 -4.19
N GLY A 22 -1.15 -4.19 -3.65
CA GLY A 22 -0.96 -4.43 -2.22
C GLY A 22 0.43 -4.03 -1.71
N ARG A 23 1.48 -4.32 -2.47
CA ARG A 23 2.86 -3.87 -2.17
C ARG A 23 2.96 -2.35 -2.15
N LEU A 24 2.35 -1.70 -3.12
CA LEU A 24 2.34 -0.25 -3.25
C LEU A 24 1.61 0.42 -2.08
N LEU A 25 0.45 -0.10 -1.66
CA LEU A 25 -0.21 0.38 -0.45
C LEU A 25 0.65 0.19 0.81
N SER A 26 1.30 -0.96 0.92
CA SER A 26 2.19 -1.24 2.06
C SER A 26 3.35 -0.24 2.11
N LEU A 27 3.90 0.09 0.95
CA LEU A 27 4.99 1.03 0.79
C LEU A 27 4.57 2.45 1.17
N VAL A 28 3.38 2.90 0.76
CA VAL A 28 2.80 4.17 1.21
C VAL A 28 2.71 4.23 2.73
N GLY A 29 2.24 3.15 3.37
CA GLY A 29 2.20 3.08 4.83
C GLY A 29 3.60 3.19 5.47
N VAL A 30 4.59 2.45 4.98
CA VAL A 30 5.98 2.54 5.47
C VAL A 30 6.54 3.96 5.33
N LEU A 31 6.32 4.59 4.18
CA LEU A 31 6.75 5.96 3.92
C LEU A 31 6.00 6.97 4.79
N GLY A 32 4.72 6.70 5.08
CA GLY A 32 3.93 7.46 6.05
C GLY A 32 4.54 7.41 7.46
N ILE A 33 4.96 6.24 7.94
CA ILE A 33 5.68 6.11 9.22
C ILE A 33 6.93 7.00 9.20
N PHE A 34 7.73 6.93 8.15
CA PHE A 34 8.93 7.75 8.02
C PHE A 34 8.60 9.25 8.08
N GLY A 35 7.58 9.70 7.34
CA GLY A 35 7.10 11.08 7.39
C GLY A 35 6.67 11.52 8.80
N PHE A 36 5.96 10.67 9.54
CA PHE A 36 5.60 10.95 10.93
C PHE A 36 6.79 11.01 11.88
N VAL A 37 7.82 10.18 11.68
CA VAL A 37 9.07 10.23 12.47
C VAL A 37 9.81 11.54 12.24
N VAL A 38 9.91 11.97 10.98
CA VAL A 38 10.50 13.27 10.63
C VAL A 38 9.70 14.41 11.27
N TRP A 39 8.37 14.41 11.12
CA TRP A 39 7.49 15.39 11.74
C TRP A 39 7.62 15.44 13.27
N ALA A 40 7.61 14.28 13.93
CA ALA A 40 7.80 14.15 15.37
C ALA A 40 9.12 14.78 15.84
N THR A 41 10.19 14.60 15.04
CA THR A 41 11.51 15.19 15.30
C THR A 41 11.43 16.71 15.25
N PHE A 42 10.78 17.29 14.24
CA PHE A 42 10.57 18.73 14.15
C PHE A 42 9.71 19.29 15.29
N VAL A 43 8.62 18.61 15.67
CA VAL A 43 7.78 19.04 16.80
C VAL A 43 8.59 19.06 18.09
N TYR A 44 9.40 18.01 18.34
CA TYR A 44 10.20 17.91 19.54
C TYR A 44 11.27 19.00 19.63
N TYR A 45 12.06 19.19 18.57
CA TYR A 45 13.17 20.16 18.57
C TYR A 45 12.74 21.60 18.29
N GLY A 46 11.60 21.81 17.61
CA GLY A 46 11.12 23.12 17.19
C GLY A 46 10.16 23.80 18.18
N SER A 47 9.81 23.16 19.30
CA SER A 47 8.93 23.73 20.32
C SER A 47 9.69 24.11 21.60
N SER A 48 9.31 25.23 22.20
CA SER A 48 9.81 25.66 23.51
C SER A 48 8.62 25.96 24.45
N PRO A 49 8.41 25.18 25.52
CA PRO A 49 9.17 23.97 25.88
C PRO A 49 8.95 22.79 24.88
N PRO A 50 9.87 21.81 24.83
CA PRO A 50 9.71 20.63 23.98
C PRO A 50 8.41 19.89 24.27
N LYS A 51 7.58 19.69 23.24
CA LYS A 51 6.32 18.95 23.33
C LYS A 51 6.58 17.45 23.12
N PRO A 52 5.89 16.57 23.87
CA PRO A 52 6.00 15.13 23.66
C PRO A 52 5.47 14.75 22.28
N ALA A 53 6.27 13.97 21.53
CA ALA A 53 5.91 13.49 20.19
C ALA A 53 4.95 12.28 20.21
N THR A 54 4.35 11.96 21.36
CA THR A 54 3.48 10.80 21.56
C THR A 54 2.26 10.82 20.64
N VAL A 55 1.67 12.00 20.42
CA VAL A 55 0.53 12.16 19.51
C VAL A 55 0.93 11.82 18.08
N SER A 56 2.08 12.30 17.61
CA SER A 56 2.58 12.00 16.27
C SER A 56 2.90 10.52 16.08
N ALA A 57 3.51 9.87 17.08
CA ALA A 57 3.76 8.44 17.05
C ALA A 57 2.46 7.63 17.01
N LEU A 58 1.45 8.01 17.79
CA LEU A 58 0.15 7.36 17.79
C LEU A 58 -0.56 7.53 16.44
N MET A 59 -0.53 8.73 15.85
CA MET A 59 -1.08 8.97 14.52
C MET A 59 -0.38 8.13 13.46
N ALA A 60 0.94 7.96 13.54
CA ALA A 60 1.69 7.09 12.63
C ALA A 60 1.19 5.65 12.68
N ILE A 61 1.02 5.10 13.88
CA ILE A 61 0.53 3.72 14.06
C ILE A 61 -0.89 3.58 13.51
N VAL A 62 -1.79 4.50 13.88
CA VAL A 62 -3.21 4.44 13.52
C VAL A 62 -3.43 4.61 12.02
N LEU A 63 -2.67 5.48 11.35
CA LEU A 63 -2.88 5.78 9.93
C LEU A 63 -2.06 4.86 9.01
N ALA A 64 -0.80 4.57 9.34
CA ALA A 64 0.06 3.76 8.49
C ALA A 64 -0.06 2.25 8.75
N GLY A 65 -0.29 1.84 10.00
CA GLY A 65 -0.41 0.43 10.39
C GLY A 65 -1.45 -0.33 9.55
N PRO A 66 -2.70 0.17 9.46
CA PRO A 66 -3.73 -0.45 8.62
C PRO A 66 -3.37 -0.53 7.14
N GLN A 67 -2.66 0.47 6.59
CA GLN A 67 -2.20 0.46 5.19
C GLN A 67 -1.18 -0.64 4.94
N ILE A 68 -0.18 -0.76 5.83
CA ILE A 68 0.83 -1.83 5.76
C ILE A 68 0.17 -3.20 5.88
N TRP A 69 -0.72 -3.37 6.84
CA TRP A 69 -1.40 -4.63 7.06
C TRP A 69 -2.33 -5.00 5.89
N ALA A 70 -3.18 -4.09 5.42
CA ALA A 70 -4.11 -4.34 4.32
C ALA A 70 -3.35 -4.62 3.00
N GLY A 71 -2.31 -3.84 2.73
CA GLY A 71 -1.46 -4.02 1.56
C GLY A 71 -0.78 -5.39 1.55
N ARG A 72 -0.20 -5.82 2.68
CA ARG A 72 0.39 -7.15 2.83
C ARG A 72 -0.66 -8.26 2.71
N ALA A 73 -1.81 -8.10 3.35
CA ALA A 73 -2.87 -9.10 3.32
C ALA A 73 -3.35 -9.39 1.89
N ILE A 74 -3.43 -8.35 1.05
CA ILE A 74 -3.83 -8.49 -0.36
C ILE A 74 -2.71 -8.94 -1.27
N ALA A 75 -1.47 -8.54 -0.99
CA ALA A 75 -0.31 -9.14 -1.65
C ALA A 75 -0.20 -10.65 -1.42
N HIS A 76 -0.84 -11.16 -0.37
CA HIS A 76 -1.00 -12.59 -0.08
C HIS A 76 -2.38 -13.17 -0.46
N LEU A 77 -3.17 -12.47 -1.26
CA LEU A 77 -4.46 -12.93 -1.80
C LEU A 77 -5.47 -13.38 -0.72
N ARG A 78 -5.51 -12.70 0.43
CA ARG A 78 -6.45 -13.04 1.51
C ARG A 78 -7.83 -12.42 1.25
N VAL A 79 -8.85 -13.27 1.08
CA VAL A 79 -10.27 -12.90 0.86
C VAL A 79 -10.78 -11.87 1.88
N GLY A 80 -10.51 -12.12 3.16
CA GLY A 80 -10.98 -11.29 4.28
C GLY A 80 -10.38 -9.88 4.32
N ALA A 81 -9.40 -9.59 3.48
CA ALA A 81 -8.76 -8.28 3.41
C ALA A 81 -9.50 -7.29 2.50
N LEU A 82 -10.52 -7.72 1.74
CA LEU A 82 -11.27 -6.86 0.81
C LEU A 82 -11.96 -5.68 1.49
N LEU A 83 -12.77 -5.97 2.52
CA LEU A 83 -13.50 -4.94 3.24
C LEU A 83 -12.53 -3.97 3.95
N PRO A 84 -11.53 -4.44 4.72
CA PRO A 84 -10.54 -3.55 5.30
C PRO A 84 -9.76 -2.73 4.28
N LEU A 85 -9.39 -3.31 3.12
CA LEU A 85 -8.71 -2.56 2.07
C LEU A 85 -9.59 -1.42 1.55
N ARG A 86 -10.88 -1.66 1.30
CA ARG A 86 -11.80 -0.62 0.83
C ARG A 86 -11.89 0.52 1.84
N VAL A 87 -11.99 0.21 3.13
CA VAL A 87 -12.01 1.21 4.20
C VAL A 87 -10.71 2.00 4.21
N VAL A 88 -9.56 1.33 4.21
CA VAL A 88 -8.24 1.95 4.22
C VAL A 88 -8.02 2.82 2.97
N ALA A 89 -8.41 2.34 1.79
CA ALA A 89 -8.29 3.07 0.54
C ALA A 89 -9.22 4.29 0.46
N ALA A 90 -10.41 4.22 1.07
CA ALA A 90 -11.29 5.38 1.21
C ALA A 90 -10.72 6.41 2.18
N LEU A 91 -10.18 5.96 3.32
CA LEU A 91 -9.54 6.82 4.32
C LEU A 91 -8.24 7.46 3.80
N SER A 92 -7.59 6.88 2.79
CA SER A 92 -6.40 7.49 2.18
C SER A 92 -6.74 8.59 1.17
N LEU A 93 -7.99 8.72 0.70
CA LEU A 93 -8.36 9.71 -0.30
C LEU A 93 -8.06 11.18 0.10
N PRO A 94 -8.26 11.60 1.36
CA PRO A 94 -7.91 12.96 1.77
C PRO A 94 -6.40 13.24 1.84
N ALA A 95 -5.55 12.20 1.84
CA ALA A 95 -4.10 12.34 1.94
C ALA A 95 -3.48 12.69 0.57
N TYR A 96 -3.75 13.90 0.08
CA TYR A 96 -3.30 14.40 -1.21
C TYR A 96 -1.76 14.61 -1.26
N PRO A 97 -1.11 14.38 -2.42
CA PRO A 97 -1.67 13.78 -3.65
C PRO A 97 -1.72 12.25 -3.61
N PHE A 98 -0.89 11.63 -2.78
CA PHE A 98 -0.51 10.24 -3.00
C PHE A 98 -1.49 9.24 -2.42
N GLY A 99 -2.00 9.47 -1.21
CA GLY A 99 -3.07 8.65 -0.66
C GLY A 99 -4.32 8.70 -1.53
N THR A 100 -4.57 9.83 -2.20
CA THR A 100 -5.63 9.97 -3.20
C THR A 100 -5.37 9.11 -4.44
N LEU A 101 -4.18 9.21 -5.04
CA LEU A 101 -3.83 8.42 -6.22
C LEU A 101 -3.88 6.92 -5.95
N VAL A 102 -3.28 6.48 -4.84
CA VAL A 102 -3.20 5.07 -4.48
C VAL A 102 -4.55 4.53 -4.01
N GLY A 103 -5.23 5.25 -3.13
CA GLY A 103 -6.56 4.89 -2.63
C GLY A 103 -7.59 4.87 -3.75
N GLY A 104 -7.59 5.90 -4.60
CA GLY A 104 -8.47 5.98 -5.76
C GLY A 104 -8.21 4.87 -6.76
N TRP A 105 -6.94 4.60 -7.09
CA TRP A 105 -6.57 3.49 -7.97
C TRP A 105 -7.02 2.14 -7.40
N LEU A 106 -6.83 1.90 -6.10
CA LEU A 106 -7.28 0.66 -5.43
C LEU A 106 -8.80 0.55 -5.49
N LEU A 107 -9.53 1.58 -5.07
CA LEU A 107 -10.99 1.58 -5.07
C LEU A 107 -11.56 1.35 -6.47
N PHE A 108 -10.96 1.97 -7.49
CA PHE A 108 -11.35 1.76 -8.88
C PHE A 108 -11.14 0.30 -9.31
N HIS A 109 -9.95 -0.26 -9.06
CA HIS A 109 -9.61 -1.62 -9.49
C HIS A 109 -10.32 -2.72 -8.70
N LEU A 110 -10.62 -2.48 -7.42
CA LEU A 110 -11.38 -3.43 -6.61
C LEU A 110 -12.83 -3.62 -7.07
N ARG A 111 -13.33 -2.80 -8.00
CA ARG A 111 -14.66 -2.98 -8.61
C ARG A 111 -14.64 -3.99 -9.75
N ASP A 112 -13.46 -4.30 -10.29
CA ASP A 112 -13.30 -5.27 -11.37
C ASP A 112 -13.59 -6.70 -10.86
N PRO A 113 -14.60 -7.41 -11.42
CA PRO A 113 -14.93 -8.77 -11.02
C PRO A 113 -13.77 -9.76 -11.21
N ALA A 114 -12.92 -9.56 -12.22
CA ALA A 114 -11.77 -10.43 -12.47
C ALA A 114 -10.73 -10.34 -11.35
N LEU A 115 -10.53 -9.13 -10.81
CA LEU A 115 -9.67 -8.88 -9.65
C LEU A 115 -10.27 -9.43 -8.35
N GLN A 116 -11.59 -9.46 -8.22
CA GLN A 116 -12.24 -10.09 -7.08
C GLN A 116 -12.17 -11.61 -7.15
N ALA A 117 -12.23 -12.19 -8.36
CA ALA A 117 -12.15 -13.64 -8.55
C ALA A 117 -10.81 -14.21 -8.04
N VAL A 118 -9.68 -13.53 -8.28
CA VAL A 118 -8.36 -13.96 -7.78
C VAL A 118 -8.20 -13.87 -6.26
N LEU A 119 -9.13 -13.21 -5.57
CA LEU A 119 -9.16 -13.13 -4.12
C LEU A 119 -10.05 -14.18 -3.48
N MET A 120 -10.76 -15.00 -4.26
CA MET A 120 -11.66 -16.01 -3.72
C MET A 120 -10.88 -17.21 -3.15
N PRO A 121 -11.46 -17.94 -2.17
CA PRO A 121 -10.76 -19.04 -1.51
C PRO A 121 -10.40 -20.19 -2.48
N ASP A 122 -11.21 -20.41 -3.50
CA ASP A 122 -11.01 -21.44 -4.52
C ASP A 122 -9.76 -21.17 -5.38
N TYR A 123 -9.51 -19.90 -5.72
CA TYR A 123 -8.33 -19.52 -6.48
C TYR A 123 -7.03 -19.76 -5.69
N ARG A 124 -7.09 -19.67 -4.36
CA ARG A 124 -5.92 -19.95 -3.52
C ARG A 124 -5.43 -21.39 -3.65
N ALA A 125 -6.35 -22.35 -3.76
CA ALA A 125 -5.98 -23.75 -4.01
C ALA A 125 -5.28 -23.91 -5.37
N VAL A 126 -5.71 -23.15 -6.39
CA VAL A 126 -5.06 -23.10 -7.70
C VAL A 126 -3.63 -22.55 -7.58
N VAL A 127 -3.44 -21.45 -6.85
CA VAL A 127 -2.12 -20.84 -6.60
C VAL A 127 -1.18 -21.81 -5.88
N GLU A 128 -1.69 -22.50 -4.85
CA GLU A 128 -0.92 -23.47 -4.07
C GLU A 128 -0.50 -24.69 -4.90
N ALA A 129 -1.37 -25.19 -5.78
CA ALA A 129 -1.08 -26.30 -6.68
C ALA A 129 -0.10 -25.93 -7.82
N THR A 130 0.09 -24.63 -8.10
CA THR A 130 0.84 -24.15 -9.27
C THR A 130 1.94 -23.14 -8.92
N ARG A 131 2.51 -23.21 -7.70
CA ARG A 131 3.52 -22.25 -7.20
C ARG A 131 4.69 -21.96 -8.15
N HIS A 132 5.06 -22.89 -9.02
CA HIS A 132 6.09 -22.69 -10.05
C HIS A 132 5.75 -21.58 -11.07
N LEU A 133 4.49 -21.15 -11.14
CA LEU A 133 4.02 -20.02 -11.97
C LEU A 133 3.97 -18.68 -11.22
N ASP A 134 4.51 -18.60 -10.00
CA ASP A 134 4.45 -17.36 -9.22
C ASP A 134 5.03 -16.18 -10.03
N PRO A 135 4.30 -15.05 -10.12
CA PRO A 135 4.77 -13.91 -10.88
C PRO A 135 6.06 -13.36 -10.24
N ALA A 136 7.08 -13.13 -11.07
CA ALA A 136 8.29 -12.45 -10.65
C ALA A 136 7.94 -11.11 -9.99
N PRO A 137 8.63 -10.72 -8.91
CA PRO A 137 8.42 -9.41 -8.30
C PRO A 137 8.70 -8.33 -9.35
N SER A 138 7.74 -7.43 -9.54
CA SER A 138 7.97 -6.25 -10.37
C SER A 138 8.67 -5.20 -9.53
N ASN A 139 9.58 -4.45 -10.15
CA ASN A 139 10.21 -3.30 -9.50
C ASN A 139 9.27 -2.08 -9.43
N GLY A 140 8.08 -2.16 -10.03
CA GLY A 140 7.13 -1.05 -10.14
C GLY A 140 6.81 -0.38 -8.79
N PRO A 141 6.38 -1.13 -7.76
CA PRO A 141 6.15 -0.57 -6.43
C PRO A 141 7.41 0.10 -5.86
N VAL A 142 8.58 -0.51 -6.00
CA VAL A 142 9.84 0.02 -5.46
C VAL A 142 10.22 1.33 -6.15
N ILE A 143 10.18 1.37 -7.47
CA ILE A 143 10.48 2.59 -8.26
C ILE A 143 9.53 3.70 -7.84
N LEU A 144 8.23 3.41 -7.74
CA LEU A 144 7.23 4.40 -7.33
C LEU A 144 7.50 4.91 -5.90
N GLY A 145 7.89 4.02 -4.98
CA GLY A 145 8.26 4.41 -3.62
C GLY A 145 9.54 5.24 -3.53
N ILE A 146 10.54 4.95 -4.36
CA ILE A 146 11.75 5.77 -4.45
C ILE A 146 11.41 7.15 -5.00
N MET A 147 10.67 7.23 -6.10
CA MET A 147 10.19 8.49 -6.66
C MET A 147 9.39 9.29 -5.61
N PHE A 148 8.55 8.62 -4.83
CA PHE A 148 7.81 9.24 -3.74
C PHE A 148 8.73 9.79 -2.64
N ALA A 149 9.72 9.00 -2.20
CA ALA A 149 10.63 9.43 -1.15
C ALA A 149 11.40 10.69 -1.56
N PHE A 150 11.89 10.74 -2.80
CA PHE A 150 12.51 11.94 -3.36
C PHE A 150 11.55 13.12 -3.47
N GLY A 151 10.29 12.87 -3.88
CA GLY A 151 9.25 13.89 -3.93
C GLY A 151 8.97 14.51 -2.56
N MET A 152 8.88 13.70 -1.50
CA MET A 152 8.70 14.19 -0.13
C MET A 152 9.90 14.98 0.37
N LEU A 153 11.13 14.52 0.08
CA LEU A 153 12.34 15.26 0.45
C LEU A 153 12.41 16.62 -0.25
N ALA A 154 12.11 16.66 -1.55
CA ALA A 154 12.08 17.90 -2.32
C ALA A 154 11.01 18.87 -1.80
N PHE A 155 9.80 18.38 -1.48
CA PHE A 155 8.73 19.19 -0.91
C PHE A 155 9.10 19.75 0.46
N GLY A 156 9.65 18.91 1.35
CA GLY A 156 10.10 19.34 2.68
C GLY A 156 11.20 20.40 2.62
N ALA A 157 12.19 20.21 1.74
CA ALA A 157 13.25 21.19 1.51
C ALA A 157 12.69 22.52 1.00
N PHE A 158 11.77 22.47 0.03
CA PHE A 158 11.11 23.68 -0.48
C PHE A 158 10.31 24.41 0.62
N SER A 159 9.52 23.69 1.41
CA SER A 159 8.77 24.28 2.52
C SER A 159 9.68 24.97 3.55
N ALA A 160 10.84 24.40 3.84
CA ALA A 160 11.81 24.98 4.76
C ALA A 160 12.47 26.26 4.23
N MET A 161 12.46 26.52 2.92
CA MET A 161 13.01 27.76 2.33
C MET A 161 12.00 28.92 2.32
N VAL A 162 10.70 28.62 2.43
CA VAL A 162 9.62 29.61 2.32
C VAL A 162 9.16 30.12 3.70
N VAL A 163 9.55 29.44 4.78
CA VAL A 163 9.28 29.82 6.17
C VAL A 163 10.53 30.44 6.79
#